data_AF-A0A0F7TQF1-F1
#
_entry.id   AF-A0A0F7TQF1-F1
#
_cell.length_a   1.000
_cell.length_b   1.000
_cell.length_c   1.000
_cell.angle_alpha   90.00
_cell.angle_beta   90.00
_cell.angle_gamma   90.00
#
_symmetry.space_group_name_H-M   'P 1'
#
loop_
_entity.id
_entity.type
_entity.pdbx_description
1 polymer ?
#
loop_
_entity_poly.entity_id
_entity_poly.type
_entity_poly.pdbx_seq_one_letter_code
_entity_poly.pdbx_strand_id
1 'polypeptide(L)'
;MAGNKRDQAFVVITGDPQQGHGARLSQARSHLARRYHGKKRSQNTSTRQARQVLALHRTLHAVPPDIRLLLTPPPTPMSMPGYNRMQRFMYEYVNSGAGLPRFFSSIIYAAVTHPALMSAKILNASAWDDISSTEHISAITLQQSHITRRLLNESLAHQEQCFSDVSTAALIAVLLFDLVNFDLNAFENDRTGLECIINARGGVERLGFEGRLGESLLLIEQFQRIVKSPLDSWKTCSPEDFAVLPFAQIDTSVFTLGSHVDDSLWSFIQPLTDLYQSVMHFGIRAPSEKAALQLENHEYSITPSRPHIPIEHSDHSQRSSQDDPRMSALHQARHLLDLSNSGFEGDPYLIYAVAHLKHVLRQTDLDGFWGPLPGALIWCLVIGARLSQPGSSRKWFMMQIQRTSCAMAQDGCEKVILCLRTVLVGLDGAQICRPEVRLTSYV
;
A
#
# COMPACT_ATOMS: atom_id res chain seq x y z
N MET A 1 -46.25 -4.91 -5.91
CA MET A 1 -45.21 -4.26 -5.09
C MET A 1 -44.02 -3.93 -5.97
N ALA A 2 -44.00 -2.72 -6.55
CA ALA A 2 -42.87 -2.23 -7.32
C ALA A 2 -41.77 -1.80 -6.34
N GLY A 3 -40.74 -2.63 -6.19
CA GLY A 3 -39.58 -2.32 -5.38
C GLY A 3 -38.89 -1.08 -5.94
N ASN A 4 -38.91 0.00 -5.17
CA ASN A 4 -38.22 1.24 -5.46
C ASN A 4 -36.71 0.94 -5.53
N LYS A 5 -36.15 0.76 -6.74
CA LYS A 5 -34.72 0.61 -6.99
C LYS A 5 -34.06 1.92 -6.57
N ARG A 6 -33.73 2.06 -5.28
CA ARG A 6 -32.95 3.19 -4.79
C ARG A 6 -31.60 3.16 -5.51
N ASP A 7 -31.22 4.30 -6.09
CA ASP A 7 -29.88 4.56 -6.61
C ASP A 7 -28.86 4.52 -5.47
N GLN A 8 -28.45 3.32 -5.07
CA GLN A 8 -27.45 3.08 -4.04
C GLN A 8 -26.05 3.12 -4.65
N ALA A 9 -25.68 4.25 -5.27
CA ALA A 9 -24.33 4.38 -5.82
C ALA A 9 -23.24 4.30 -4.74
N PHE A 10 -23.57 4.54 -3.45
CA PHE A 10 -22.59 4.63 -2.37
C PHE A 10 -23.12 4.13 -1.01
N VAL A 11 -23.18 2.82 -0.82
CA VAL A 11 -23.75 2.20 0.39
C VAL A 11 -23.01 2.63 1.67
N VAL A 12 -21.68 2.76 1.62
CA VAL A 12 -20.83 3.15 2.77
C VAL A 12 -21.21 4.51 3.34
N ILE A 13 -21.55 5.48 2.47
CA ILE A 13 -21.79 6.87 2.87
C ILE A 13 -23.29 7.12 3.10
N THR A 14 -24.16 6.46 2.33
CA THR A 14 -25.60 6.68 2.41
C THR A 14 -26.33 5.79 3.42
N GLY A 15 -25.69 4.71 3.92
CA GLY A 15 -26.27 3.82 4.92
C GLY A 15 -26.56 4.51 6.27
N ASP A 16 -27.37 3.87 7.11
CA ASP A 16 -27.62 4.38 8.46
C ASP A 16 -26.30 4.52 9.22
N PRO A 17 -26.11 5.62 9.98
CA PRO A 17 -24.88 5.82 10.74
C PRO A 17 -24.70 4.65 11.70
N GLN A 18 -23.72 3.79 11.42
CA GLN A 18 -23.40 2.67 12.29
C GLN A 18 -22.98 3.21 13.65
N GLN A 19 -23.64 2.75 14.72
CA GLN A 19 -23.29 3.15 16.08
C GLN A 19 -21.82 2.82 16.35
N GLY A 20 -21.02 3.84 16.71
CA GLY A 20 -19.60 3.70 17.00
C GLY A 20 -18.63 3.81 15.81
N HIS A 21 -19.08 4.11 14.59
CA HIS A 21 -18.19 4.20 13.40
C HIS A 21 -18.13 5.59 12.73
N GLY A 22 -18.93 6.57 13.17
CA GLY A 22 -18.95 7.93 12.61
C GLY A 22 -17.64 8.73 12.72
N ALA A 23 -16.67 8.26 13.51
CA ALA A 23 -15.36 8.91 13.70
C ALA A 23 -14.27 8.42 12.71
N ARG A 24 -14.58 7.49 11.79
CA ARG A 24 -13.57 6.69 11.09
C ARG A 24 -13.04 7.29 9.78
N LEU A 25 -13.93 7.78 8.90
CA LEU A 25 -13.54 8.46 7.65
C LEU A 25 -12.78 9.78 7.86
N SER A 26 -12.98 10.45 9.01
CA SER A 26 -12.25 11.67 9.38
C SER A 26 -10.79 11.41 9.81
N GLN A 27 -10.46 10.20 10.28
CA GLN A 27 -9.09 9.82 10.65
C GLN A 27 -8.17 9.67 9.44
N ALA A 28 -8.66 9.06 8.35
CA ALA A 28 -7.92 9.00 7.07
C ALA A 28 -7.63 10.40 6.49
N ARG A 29 -8.53 11.36 6.70
CA ARG A 29 -8.38 12.77 6.28
C ARG A 29 -7.39 13.55 7.15
N SER A 30 -7.36 13.28 8.46
CA SER A 30 -6.41 13.90 9.39
C SER A 30 -4.96 13.59 9.01
N HIS A 31 -4.73 12.43 8.40
CA HIS A 31 -3.40 11.94 8.06
C HIS A 31 -2.71 12.73 6.92
N LEU A 32 -3.36 12.94 5.77
CA LEU A 32 -2.82 13.76 4.67
C LEU A 32 -2.63 15.23 5.07
N ALA A 33 -3.56 15.77 5.86
CA ALA A 33 -3.50 17.13 6.38
C ALA A 33 -2.35 17.32 7.39
N ARG A 34 -2.11 16.35 8.29
CA ARG A 34 -1.03 16.44 9.30
C ARG A 34 0.35 16.50 8.68
N ARG A 35 0.64 15.74 7.62
CA ARG A 35 1.96 15.75 6.97
C ARG A 35 2.28 17.09 6.29
N TYR A 36 1.28 17.72 5.68
CA TYR A 36 1.42 19.04 5.05
C TYR A 36 1.42 20.21 6.06
N HIS A 37 0.66 20.10 7.15
CA HIS A 37 0.59 21.15 8.17
C HIS A 37 1.66 21.03 9.27
N GLY A 38 2.23 19.84 9.49
CA GLY A 38 3.25 19.56 10.50
C GLY A 38 4.56 20.30 10.26
N LYS A 39 5.01 20.40 9.00
CA LYS A 39 6.25 21.13 8.63
C LYS A 39 6.17 22.66 8.77
N LYS A 40 5.00 23.24 9.04
CA LYS A 40 4.79 24.72 9.09
C LYS A 40 4.50 25.25 10.50
N ARG A 41 4.67 24.44 11.54
CA ARG A 41 4.26 24.77 12.91
C ARG A 41 5.35 25.51 13.70
N SER A 42 5.74 26.68 13.20
CA SER A 42 6.36 27.71 14.03
C SER A 42 5.85 29.09 13.60
N GLN A 43 5.25 29.77 14.58
CA GLN A 43 4.83 31.17 14.64
C GLN A 43 3.60 31.66 13.80
N ASN A 44 2.72 32.36 14.53
CA ASN A 44 1.53 33.14 14.15
C ASN A 44 0.30 32.41 13.58
N THR A 45 -0.61 32.04 14.47
CA THR A 45 -1.86 31.29 14.21
C THR A 45 -3.02 32.14 13.67
N SER A 46 -3.11 33.43 14.02
CA SER A 46 -4.28 34.27 13.72
C SER A 46 -4.27 34.86 12.29
N THR A 47 -3.19 35.56 11.91
CA THR A 47 -3.02 36.15 10.56
C THR A 47 -2.88 35.10 9.46
N ARG A 48 -2.49 33.88 9.83
CA ARG A 48 -2.26 32.77 8.90
C ARG A 48 -3.55 32.01 8.60
N GLN A 49 -4.49 31.91 9.54
CA GLN A 49 -5.84 31.41 9.26
C GLN A 49 -6.55 32.32 8.24
N ALA A 50 -6.51 33.64 8.41
CA ALA A 50 -7.10 34.57 7.45
C ALA A 50 -6.44 34.48 6.05
N ARG A 51 -5.10 34.37 5.99
CA ARG A 51 -4.38 34.16 4.72
C ARG A 51 -4.61 32.78 4.11
N GLN A 52 -4.78 31.74 4.91
CA GLN A 52 -5.15 30.40 4.45
C GLN A 52 -6.58 30.35 3.93
N VAL A 53 -7.52 31.01 4.61
CA VAL A 53 -8.91 31.15 4.13
C VAL A 53 -8.91 31.91 2.80
N LEU A 54 -8.15 33.00 2.67
CA LEU A 54 -8.02 33.74 1.40
C LEU A 54 -7.30 32.93 0.30
N ALA A 55 -6.26 32.17 0.64
CA ALA A 55 -5.57 31.30 -0.30
C ALA A 55 -6.49 30.16 -0.77
N LEU A 56 -7.20 29.52 0.16
CA LEU A 56 -8.20 28.49 -0.10
C LEU A 56 -9.35 29.04 -0.95
N HIS A 57 -9.78 30.29 -0.70
CA HIS A 57 -10.78 30.95 -1.52
C HIS A 57 -10.28 31.17 -2.95
N ARG A 58 -9.01 31.56 -3.12
CA ARG A 58 -8.38 31.66 -4.45
C ARG A 58 -8.22 30.30 -5.14
N THR A 59 -7.91 29.22 -4.42
CA THR A 59 -7.86 27.86 -5.00
C THR A 59 -9.25 27.33 -5.35
N LEU A 60 -10.27 27.64 -4.54
CA LEU A 60 -11.68 27.40 -4.89
C LEU A 60 -12.07 28.18 -6.15
N HIS A 61 -11.48 29.36 -6.38
CA HIS A 61 -11.61 30.11 -7.63
C HIS A 61 -10.77 29.56 -8.82
N ALA A 62 -9.96 28.53 -8.62
CA ALA A 62 -9.34 27.75 -9.70
C ALA A 62 -10.14 26.48 -10.04
N VAL A 63 -11.11 26.10 -9.20
CA VAL A 63 -12.04 25.00 -9.47
C VAL A 63 -12.90 25.36 -10.68
N PRO A 64 -13.05 24.47 -11.68
CA PRO A 64 -13.95 24.66 -12.81
C PRO A 64 -15.36 25.10 -12.34
N PRO A 65 -16.02 26.04 -13.04
CA PRO A 65 -17.32 26.57 -12.64
C PRO A 65 -18.35 25.47 -12.37
N ASP A 66 -18.30 24.41 -13.17
CA ASP A 66 -19.18 23.24 -13.14
C ASP A 66 -19.04 22.45 -11.83
N ILE A 67 -17.81 22.38 -11.29
CA ILE A 67 -17.51 21.75 -10.00
C ILE A 67 -17.88 22.71 -8.85
N ARG A 68 -17.80 24.03 -9.04
CA ARG A 68 -18.27 24.98 -8.00
C ARG A 68 -19.76 24.86 -7.73
N LEU A 69 -20.55 24.58 -8.76
CA LEU A 69 -22.00 24.33 -8.61
C LEU A 69 -22.27 23.06 -7.78
N LEU A 70 -21.37 22.06 -7.82
CA LEU A 70 -21.42 20.89 -6.94
C LEU A 70 -20.94 21.19 -5.50
N LEU A 71 -20.24 22.31 -5.29
CA LEU A 71 -19.65 22.73 -4.01
C LEU A 71 -20.41 23.86 -3.32
N THR A 72 -21.46 24.41 -3.92
CA THR A 72 -22.35 25.33 -3.21
C THR A 72 -23.07 24.56 -2.10
N PRO A 73 -22.86 24.90 -0.81
CA PRO A 73 -23.59 24.25 0.27
C PRO A 73 -25.10 24.47 0.04
N PRO A 74 -25.91 23.40 0.04
CA PRO A 74 -27.30 23.52 -0.39
C PRO A 74 -28.10 24.39 0.58
N PRO A 75 -29.05 25.20 0.09
CA PRO A 75 -30.13 25.71 0.91
C PRO A 75 -31.02 24.52 1.29
N THR A 76 -31.11 24.18 2.58
CA THR A 76 -32.08 23.18 3.09
C THR A 76 -33.51 23.60 2.74
N PRO A 77 -34.44 22.70 2.34
CA PRO A 77 -34.54 21.28 2.74
C PRO A 77 -34.97 20.24 1.64
N MET A 78 -34.70 18.94 1.85
CA MET A 78 -35.62 17.79 1.59
C MET A 78 -35.01 16.43 2.04
N SER A 79 -35.62 15.87 3.09
CA SER A 79 -35.91 14.46 3.45
C SER A 79 -34.93 13.28 3.26
N MET A 80 -33.71 13.39 2.74
CA MET A 80 -32.81 12.21 2.62
C MET A 80 -31.49 12.41 3.38
N PRO A 81 -31.36 11.88 4.62
CA PRO A 81 -30.13 11.92 5.40
C PRO A 81 -28.88 11.40 4.67
N GLY A 82 -29.04 10.49 3.70
CA GLY A 82 -27.94 9.98 2.87
C GLY A 82 -27.42 11.00 1.85
N TYR A 83 -28.31 11.77 1.22
CA TYR A 83 -27.94 12.76 0.19
C TYR A 83 -27.13 13.93 0.79
N ASN A 84 -27.61 14.50 1.90
CA ASN A 84 -26.90 15.57 2.59
C ASN A 84 -25.52 15.12 3.11
N ARG A 85 -25.42 13.87 3.61
CA ARG A 85 -24.14 13.28 4.02
C ARG A 85 -23.18 13.13 2.83
N MET A 86 -23.67 12.66 1.69
CA MET A 86 -22.87 12.54 0.48
C MET A 86 -22.36 13.91 -0.01
N GLN A 87 -23.24 14.90 -0.13
CA GLN A 87 -22.85 16.24 -0.57
C GLN A 87 -21.82 16.87 0.36
N ARG A 88 -22.03 16.79 1.67
CA ARG A 88 -21.05 17.26 2.66
C ARG A 88 -19.72 16.52 2.52
N PHE A 89 -19.76 15.20 2.33
CA PHE A 89 -18.57 14.41 2.11
C PHE A 89 -17.80 14.86 0.87
N MET A 90 -18.48 15.07 -0.27
CA MET A 90 -17.87 15.56 -1.51
C MET A 90 -17.24 16.94 -1.32
N TYR A 91 -17.97 17.86 -0.67
CA TYR A 91 -17.45 19.19 -0.35
C TYR A 91 -16.17 19.13 0.47
N GLU A 92 -16.18 18.36 1.57
CA GLU A 92 -15.00 18.19 2.43
C GLU A 92 -13.86 17.47 1.69
N TYR A 93 -14.17 16.51 0.82
CA TYR A 93 -13.19 15.77 0.03
C TYR A 93 -12.46 16.68 -0.95
N VAL A 94 -13.18 17.48 -1.73
CA VAL A 94 -12.59 18.47 -2.64
C VAL A 94 -11.81 19.53 -1.88
N ASN A 95 -12.36 20.05 -0.79
CA ASN A 95 -11.71 21.08 0.02
C ASN A 95 -10.39 20.56 0.62
N SER A 96 -10.34 19.29 1.02
CA SER A 96 -9.12 18.65 1.51
C SER A 96 -8.06 18.46 0.41
N GLY A 97 -8.49 18.34 -0.86
CA GLY A 97 -7.63 18.19 -2.01
C GLY A 97 -6.93 19.47 -2.46
N ALA A 98 -7.49 20.63 -2.15
CA ALA A 98 -7.00 21.92 -2.64
C ALA A 98 -5.57 22.27 -2.16
N GLY A 99 -5.09 21.63 -1.09
CA GLY A 99 -3.73 21.80 -0.56
C GLY A 99 -2.74 20.72 -0.98
N LEU A 100 -3.16 19.71 -1.75
CA LEU A 100 -2.34 18.58 -2.16
C LEU A 100 -1.56 18.87 -3.46
N PRO A 101 -0.55 18.07 -3.81
CA PRO A 101 0.11 18.15 -5.11
C PRO A 101 -0.89 18.08 -6.27
N ARG A 102 -0.55 18.74 -7.40
CA ARG A 102 -1.44 18.89 -8.57
C ARG A 102 -2.08 17.57 -9.00
N PHE A 103 -1.30 16.50 -9.08
CA PHE A 103 -1.79 15.17 -9.41
C PHE A 103 -2.98 14.71 -8.54
N PHE A 104 -2.87 14.83 -7.21
CA PHE A 104 -3.97 14.45 -6.30
C PHE A 104 -5.16 15.36 -6.44
N SER A 105 -4.92 16.66 -6.62
CA SER A 105 -6.01 17.61 -6.85
C SER A 105 -6.77 17.23 -8.12
N SER A 106 -6.08 16.92 -9.22
CA SER A 106 -6.69 16.48 -10.48
C SER A 106 -7.47 15.18 -10.33
N ILE A 107 -6.92 14.19 -9.60
CA ILE A 107 -7.63 12.94 -9.32
C ILE A 107 -8.86 13.16 -8.44
N ILE A 108 -8.79 14.04 -7.43
CA ILE A 108 -9.93 14.35 -6.56
C ILE A 108 -11.05 15.01 -7.38
N TYR A 109 -10.72 15.97 -8.25
CA TYR A 109 -11.68 16.57 -9.15
C TYR A 109 -12.29 15.55 -10.12
N ALA A 110 -11.45 14.71 -10.74
CA ALA A 110 -11.92 13.65 -11.62
C ALA A 110 -12.82 12.65 -10.89
N ALA A 111 -12.51 12.32 -9.63
CA ALA A 111 -13.30 11.41 -8.81
C ALA A 111 -14.69 12.00 -8.55
N VAL A 112 -14.81 13.26 -8.12
CA VAL A 112 -16.13 13.84 -7.82
C VAL A 112 -17.02 14.02 -9.05
N THR A 113 -16.45 14.08 -10.25
CA THR A 113 -17.20 14.16 -11.50
C THR A 113 -17.44 12.81 -12.18
N HIS A 114 -16.77 11.74 -11.73
CA HIS A 114 -16.84 10.43 -12.38
C HIS A 114 -17.26 9.33 -11.39
N PRO A 115 -18.52 8.85 -11.45
CA PRO A 115 -19.09 7.94 -10.45
C PRO A 115 -18.25 6.68 -10.19
N ALA A 116 -17.71 6.05 -11.24
CA ALA A 116 -16.90 4.85 -11.09
C ALA A 116 -15.59 5.11 -10.31
N LEU A 117 -14.89 6.22 -10.61
CA LEU A 117 -13.65 6.57 -9.91
C LEU A 117 -13.95 6.94 -8.46
N MET A 118 -15.02 7.70 -8.22
CA MET A 118 -15.45 8.00 -6.86
C MET A 118 -15.74 6.73 -6.06
N SER A 119 -16.48 5.81 -6.66
CA SER A 119 -16.86 4.54 -6.06
C SER A 119 -15.63 3.71 -5.72
N ALA A 120 -14.64 3.65 -6.64
CA ALA A 120 -13.37 2.97 -6.40
C ALA A 120 -12.53 3.63 -5.29
N LYS A 121 -12.54 4.96 -5.18
CA LYS A 121 -11.89 5.67 -4.07
C LYS A 121 -12.55 5.36 -2.73
N ILE A 122 -13.87 5.32 -2.68
CA ILE A 122 -14.63 4.94 -1.48
C ILE A 122 -14.36 3.49 -1.12
N LEU A 123 -14.35 2.58 -2.09
CA LEU A 123 -14.00 1.17 -1.89
C LEU A 123 -12.64 1.01 -1.20
N ASN A 124 -11.60 1.66 -1.71
CA ASN A 124 -10.26 1.61 -1.11
C ASN A 124 -10.23 2.24 0.29
N ALA A 125 -10.93 3.35 0.50
CA ALA A 125 -11.01 3.99 1.81
C ALA A 125 -11.74 3.11 2.84
N SER A 126 -12.82 2.44 2.44
CA SER A 126 -13.55 1.50 3.30
C SER A 126 -12.72 0.26 3.61
N ALA A 127 -12.04 -0.30 2.61
CA ALA A 127 -11.12 -1.42 2.81
C ALA A 127 -10.00 -1.07 3.79
N TRP A 128 -9.45 0.15 3.69
CA TRP A 128 -8.47 0.66 4.63
C TRP A 128 -9.04 0.72 6.05
N ASP A 129 -10.24 1.28 6.22
CA ASP A 129 -10.88 1.41 7.53
C ASP A 129 -11.17 0.06 8.17
N ASP A 130 -11.74 -0.86 7.40
CA ASP A 130 -12.00 -2.24 7.77
C ASP A 130 -10.72 -2.95 8.24
N ILE A 131 -9.67 -2.96 7.41
CA ILE A 131 -8.40 -3.62 7.73
C ILE A 131 -7.70 -2.98 8.94
N SER A 132 -7.82 -1.65 9.10
CA SER A 132 -7.21 -0.94 10.22
C SER A 132 -7.93 -1.18 11.54
N SER A 133 -9.26 -1.37 11.50
CA SER A 133 -10.10 -1.47 12.69
C SER A 133 -10.43 -2.91 13.11
N THR A 134 -10.82 -3.76 12.16
CA THR A 134 -11.28 -5.14 12.41
C THR A 134 -10.35 -6.19 11.79
N GLU A 135 -9.37 -5.76 10.97
CA GLU A 135 -8.49 -6.63 10.19
C GLU A 135 -9.18 -7.48 9.11
N HIS A 136 -10.48 -7.28 8.90
CA HIS A 136 -11.28 -8.04 7.95
C HIS A 136 -12.08 -7.10 7.07
N ILE A 137 -12.13 -7.37 5.76
CA ILE A 137 -12.99 -6.64 4.83
C ILE A 137 -14.46 -6.97 5.17
N SER A 138 -15.24 -5.94 5.46
CA SER A 138 -16.66 -6.07 5.81
C SER A 138 -17.52 -6.43 4.60
N ALA A 139 -18.71 -6.98 4.86
CA ALA A 139 -19.70 -7.25 3.83
C ALA A 139 -20.11 -5.97 3.08
N ILE A 140 -20.09 -4.82 3.76
CA ILE A 140 -20.42 -3.51 3.16
C ILE A 140 -19.35 -3.08 2.15
N THR A 141 -18.07 -3.26 2.49
CA THR A 141 -16.97 -2.98 1.56
C THR A 141 -17.00 -3.91 0.35
N LEU A 142 -17.34 -5.20 0.55
CA LEU A 142 -17.57 -6.13 -0.57
C LEU A 142 -18.76 -5.72 -1.44
N GLN A 143 -19.88 -5.28 -0.84
CA GLN A 143 -21.01 -4.73 -1.58
C GLN A 143 -20.61 -3.48 -2.38
N GLN A 144 -19.80 -2.59 -1.79
CA GLN A 144 -19.24 -1.43 -2.48
C GLN A 144 -18.35 -1.85 -3.66
N SER A 145 -17.63 -2.98 -3.55
CA SER A 145 -16.81 -3.54 -4.63
C SER A 145 -17.68 -3.94 -5.84
N HIS A 146 -18.81 -4.62 -5.60
CA HIS A 146 -19.78 -4.96 -6.66
C HIS A 146 -20.37 -3.71 -7.33
N ILE A 147 -20.75 -2.70 -6.54
CA ILE A 147 -21.26 -1.42 -7.08
C ILE A 147 -20.20 -0.71 -7.91
N THR A 148 -18.95 -0.70 -7.43
CA THR A 148 -17.81 -0.09 -8.13
C THR A 148 -17.60 -0.72 -9.49
N ARG A 149 -17.55 -2.06 -9.57
CA ARG A 149 -17.39 -2.76 -10.86
C ARG A 149 -18.55 -2.55 -11.80
N ARG A 150 -19.79 -2.50 -11.29
CA ARG A 150 -20.96 -2.20 -12.13
C ARG A 150 -20.82 -0.81 -12.78
N LEU A 151 -20.53 0.22 -11.99
CA LEU A 151 -20.33 1.59 -12.50
C LEU A 151 -19.13 1.68 -13.45
N LEU A 152 -18.07 0.91 -13.19
CA LEU A 152 -16.91 0.85 -14.07
C LEU A 152 -17.27 0.21 -15.41
N ASN A 153 -17.97 -0.93 -15.40
CA ASN A 153 -18.42 -1.60 -16.62
C ASN A 153 -19.39 -0.74 -17.44
N GLU A 154 -20.29 0.00 -16.77
CA GLU A 154 -21.15 0.99 -17.43
C GLU A 154 -20.31 2.08 -18.12
N SER A 155 -19.28 2.62 -17.45
CA SER A 155 -18.37 3.60 -18.04
C SER A 155 -17.56 3.02 -19.21
N LEU A 156 -17.07 1.79 -19.10
CA LEU A 156 -16.30 1.12 -20.14
C LEU A 156 -17.15 0.71 -21.36
N ALA A 157 -18.47 0.54 -21.18
CA ALA A 157 -19.39 0.27 -22.29
C ALA A 157 -19.60 1.51 -23.19
N HIS A 158 -19.32 2.72 -22.70
CA HIS A 158 -19.38 3.95 -23.49
C HIS A 158 -18.06 4.17 -24.23
N GLN A 159 -18.10 4.14 -25.58
CA GLN A 159 -16.91 4.22 -26.44
C GLN A 159 -16.01 5.44 -26.14
N GLU A 160 -16.61 6.59 -25.81
CA GLU A 160 -15.87 7.82 -25.48
C GLU A 160 -15.15 7.74 -24.11
N GLN A 161 -15.71 6.99 -23.16
CA GLN A 161 -15.18 6.90 -21.79
C GLN A 161 -14.27 5.70 -21.58
N CYS A 162 -14.41 4.65 -22.38
CA CYS A 162 -13.67 3.40 -22.24
C CYS A 162 -12.15 3.59 -22.17
N PHE A 163 -11.62 4.54 -22.94
CA PHE A 163 -10.19 4.85 -22.99
C PHE A 163 -9.81 6.12 -22.21
N SER A 164 -10.74 6.69 -21.44
CA SER A 164 -10.48 7.89 -20.67
C SER A 164 -9.48 7.62 -19.54
N ASP A 165 -8.68 8.63 -19.19
CA ASP A 165 -7.78 8.56 -18.03
C ASP A 165 -8.54 8.27 -16.74
N VAL A 166 -9.78 8.75 -16.64
CA VAL A 166 -10.60 8.65 -15.42
C VAL A 166 -11.10 7.22 -15.21
N SER A 167 -11.56 6.55 -16.27
CA SER A 167 -11.93 5.13 -16.22
C SER A 167 -10.71 4.24 -15.99
N THR A 168 -9.57 4.58 -16.60
CA THR A 168 -8.28 3.89 -16.36
C THR A 168 -7.86 4.02 -14.89
N ALA A 169 -7.95 5.22 -14.31
CA ALA A 169 -7.64 5.45 -12.90
C ALA A 169 -8.60 4.71 -11.96
N ALA A 170 -9.88 4.58 -12.33
CA ALA A 170 -10.86 3.81 -11.58
C ALA A 170 -10.51 2.32 -11.57
N LEU A 171 -10.15 1.76 -12.74
CA LEU A 171 -9.71 0.37 -12.88
C LEU A 171 -8.43 0.09 -12.09
N ILE A 172 -7.43 0.97 -12.16
CA ILE A 172 -6.21 0.91 -11.32
C ILE A 172 -6.54 0.86 -9.83
N ALA A 173 -7.51 1.67 -9.38
CA ALA A 173 -7.94 1.66 -7.98
C ALA A 173 -8.66 0.37 -7.60
N VAL A 174 -9.42 -0.27 -8.51
CA VAL A 174 -10.02 -1.59 -8.27
C VAL A 174 -8.95 -2.67 -8.17
N LEU A 175 -7.95 -2.67 -9.05
CA LEU A 175 -6.82 -3.61 -8.99
C LEU A 175 -6.06 -3.55 -7.66
N LEU A 176 -5.84 -2.34 -7.12
CA LEU A 176 -5.22 -2.18 -5.80
C LEU A 176 -6.05 -2.83 -4.70
N PHE A 177 -7.38 -2.66 -4.73
CA PHE A 177 -8.29 -3.30 -3.80
C PHE A 177 -8.22 -4.83 -3.92
N ASP A 178 -8.18 -5.39 -5.13
CA ASP A 178 -8.16 -6.84 -5.33
C ASP A 178 -6.87 -7.48 -4.84
N LEU A 179 -5.72 -6.81 -5.03
CA LEU A 179 -4.45 -7.23 -4.45
C LEU A 179 -4.50 -7.28 -2.93
N VAL A 180 -5.11 -6.26 -2.29
CA VAL A 180 -5.32 -6.26 -0.84
C VAL A 180 -6.27 -7.37 -0.43
N ASN A 181 -7.36 -7.57 -1.17
CA ASN A 181 -8.38 -8.54 -0.82
C ASN A 181 -7.92 -9.99 -1.10
N PHE A 182 -6.82 -10.17 -1.85
CA PHE A 182 -6.33 -11.44 -2.38
C PHE A 182 -7.33 -12.12 -3.34
N ASP A 183 -8.13 -11.34 -4.06
CA ASP A 183 -9.00 -11.86 -5.13
C ASP A 183 -8.23 -11.86 -6.45
N LEU A 184 -7.36 -12.87 -6.62
CA LEU A 184 -6.47 -12.94 -7.80
C LEU A 184 -7.23 -13.16 -9.10
N ASN A 185 -8.40 -13.82 -9.05
CA ASN A 185 -9.22 -14.02 -10.24
C ASN A 185 -9.83 -12.70 -10.72
N ALA A 186 -10.41 -11.91 -9.80
CA ALA A 186 -10.89 -10.58 -10.14
C ALA A 186 -9.76 -9.68 -10.63
N PHE A 187 -8.60 -9.74 -9.96
CA PHE A 187 -7.41 -9.00 -10.37
C PHE A 187 -6.97 -9.31 -11.81
N GLU A 188 -6.81 -10.58 -12.19
CA GLU A 188 -6.35 -10.92 -13.55
C GLU A 188 -7.39 -10.57 -14.63
N ASN A 189 -8.69 -10.70 -14.32
CA ASN A 189 -9.75 -10.27 -15.23
C ASN A 189 -9.69 -8.75 -15.47
N ASP A 190 -9.64 -7.96 -14.40
CA ASP A 190 -9.58 -6.50 -14.45
C ASP A 190 -8.25 -6.03 -15.08
N ARG A 191 -7.14 -6.76 -14.86
CA ARG A 191 -5.83 -6.50 -15.48
C ARG A 191 -5.86 -6.72 -16.99
N THR A 192 -6.48 -7.80 -17.45
CA THR A 192 -6.62 -8.08 -18.89
C THR A 192 -7.39 -6.95 -19.59
N GLY A 193 -8.44 -6.43 -18.94
CA GLY A 193 -9.17 -5.25 -19.42
C GLY A 193 -8.28 -4.00 -19.49
N LEU A 194 -7.42 -3.79 -18.50
CA LEU A 194 -6.47 -2.68 -18.49
C LEU A 194 -5.41 -2.78 -19.58
N GLU A 195 -4.89 -3.99 -19.85
CA GLU A 195 -3.95 -4.24 -20.95
C GLU A 195 -4.57 -3.91 -22.30
N CYS A 196 -5.84 -4.25 -22.52
CA CYS A 196 -6.59 -3.84 -23.71
C CYS A 196 -6.68 -2.30 -23.84
N ILE A 197 -6.95 -1.58 -22.74
CA ILE A 197 -6.99 -0.11 -22.73
C ILE A 197 -5.62 0.48 -23.07
N ILE A 198 -4.54 -0.05 -22.48
CA ILE A 198 -3.16 0.39 -22.73
C ILE A 198 -2.79 0.20 -24.20
N ASN A 199 -3.07 -0.98 -24.75
CA ASN A 199 -2.77 -1.29 -26.14
C ASN A 199 -3.56 -0.40 -27.11
N ALA A 200 -4.86 -0.19 -26.85
CA ALA A 200 -5.71 0.68 -27.66
C ALA A 200 -5.24 2.15 -27.65
N ARG A 201 -4.62 2.59 -26.55
CA ARG A 201 -4.03 3.94 -26.43
C ARG A 201 -2.62 4.04 -27.01
N GLY A 202 -2.04 2.93 -27.44
CA GLY A 202 -0.72 2.87 -28.05
C GLY A 202 0.45 2.84 -27.06
N GLY A 203 0.23 2.41 -25.81
CA GLY A 203 1.30 2.21 -24.83
C GLY A 203 1.04 2.83 -23.45
N VAL A 204 1.87 2.47 -22.47
CA VAL A 204 1.77 2.93 -21.07
C VAL A 204 2.12 4.42 -20.95
N GLU A 205 3.05 4.89 -21.77
CA GLU A 205 3.47 6.29 -21.89
C GLU A 205 2.36 7.21 -22.42
N ARG A 206 1.30 6.64 -23.00
CA ARG A 206 0.13 7.37 -23.49
C ARG A 206 -0.97 7.52 -22.45
N LEU A 207 -0.81 6.93 -21.27
CA LEU A 207 -1.74 7.13 -20.16
C LEU A 207 -1.57 8.54 -19.58
N GLY A 208 -2.68 9.20 -19.27
CA GLY A 208 -2.66 10.59 -18.84
C GLY A 208 -2.43 10.78 -17.35
N PHE A 209 -3.01 11.84 -16.80
CA PHE A 209 -2.59 12.45 -15.53
C PHE A 209 -1.07 12.68 -15.47
N GLU A 210 -0.51 13.29 -16.53
CA GLU A 210 0.92 13.60 -16.63
C GLU A 210 1.83 12.35 -16.55
N GLY A 211 1.38 11.20 -17.09
CA GLY A 211 2.13 9.95 -17.09
C GLY A 211 2.08 9.17 -15.75
N ARG A 212 1.44 9.73 -14.72
CA ARG A 212 1.37 9.14 -13.37
C ARG A 212 0.55 7.85 -13.28
N LEU A 213 -0.34 7.62 -14.25
CA LEU A 213 -1.02 6.33 -14.36
C LEU A 213 -0.04 5.22 -14.74
N GLY A 214 0.92 5.49 -15.64
CA GLY A 214 1.97 4.54 -15.98
C GLY A 214 2.87 4.20 -14.78
N GLU A 215 3.25 5.21 -14.00
CA GLU A 215 3.97 5.01 -12.73
C GLU A 215 3.17 4.14 -11.74
N SER A 216 1.86 4.35 -11.65
CA SER A 216 0.98 3.56 -10.77
C SER A 216 0.93 2.09 -11.19
N LEU A 217 1.00 1.80 -12.49
CA LEU A 217 1.04 0.43 -13.00
C LEU A 217 2.34 -0.30 -12.62
N LEU A 218 3.48 0.38 -12.69
CA LEU A 218 4.76 -0.19 -12.26
C LEU A 218 4.74 -0.57 -10.77
N LEU A 219 4.09 0.24 -9.93
CA LEU A 219 3.89 -0.09 -8.52
C LEU A 219 2.96 -1.30 -8.33
N ILE A 220 1.84 -1.35 -9.07
CA ILE A 220 0.91 -2.49 -9.03
C ILE A 220 1.62 -3.79 -9.40
N GLU A 221 2.50 -3.76 -10.40
CA GLU A 221 3.30 -4.91 -10.79
C GLU A 221 4.18 -5.41 -9.64
N GLN A 222 4.85 -4.49 -8.92
CA GLN A 222 5.64 -4.88 -7.74
C GLN A 222 4.76 -5.42 -6.62
N PHE A 223 3.58 -4.83 -6.38
CA PHE A 223 2.62 -5.35 -5.39
C PHE A 223 2.10 -6.74 -5.74
N GLN A 224 1.86 -6.99 -7.03
CA GLN A 224 1.49 -8.30 -7.52
C GLN A 224 2.60 -9.32 -7.26
N ARG A 225 3.88 -8.97 -7.49
CA ARG A 225 5.03 -9.83 -7.13
C ARG A 225 5.12 -10.11 -5.63
N ILE A 226 4.69 -9.17 -4.79
CA ILE A 226 4.64 -9.42 -3.33
C ILE A 226 3.54 -10.45 -2.99
N VAL A 227 2.42 -10.41 -3.72
CA VAL A 227 1.28 -11.31 -3.53
C VAL A 227 1.52 -12.69 -4.13
N LYS A 228 2.00 -12.76 -5.36
CA LYS A 228 2.34 -13.99 -6.08
C LYS A 228 3.66 -14.52 -5.52
N SER A 229 3.60 -15.59 -4.75
CA SER A 229 4.82 -16.27 -4.32
C SER A 229 5.58 -16.82 -5.54
N PRO A 230 6.92 -16.98 -5.52
CA PRO A 230 7.74 -17.21 -6.71
C PRO A 230 7.56 -18.58 -7.36
N LEU A 231 6.77 -19.47 -6.74
CA LEU A 231 6.57 -20.82 -7.27
C LEU A 231 5.93 -20.83 -8.66
N ASP A 232 5.18 -19.79 -9.05
CA ASP A 232 4.53 -19.74 -10.36
C ASP A 232 5.30 -18.94 -11.44
N SER A 233 6.29 -18.10 -11.10
CA SER A 233 6.84 -17.07 -12.02
C SER A 233 8.30 -17.23 -12.43
N TRP A 234 9.02 -18.25 -11.95
CA TRP A 234 10.47 -18.42 -12.19
C TRP A 234 10.87 -18.71 -13.65
N LYS A 235 9.91 -18.86 -14.58
CA LYS A 235 10.20 -19.14 -16.00
C LYS A 235 10.53 -17.90 -16.84
N THR A 236 10.48 -16.68 -16.33
CA THR A 236 10.58 -15.46 -17.17
C THR A 236 11.59 -14.39 -16.72
N CYS A 237 12.31 -14.53 -15.61
CA CYS A 237 13.33 -13.53 -15.25
C CYS A 237 14.66 -13.85 -15.95
N SER A 238 15.12 -12.93 -16.81
CA SER A 238 16.42 -13.01 -17.47
C SER A 238 17.53 -12.73 -16.43
N PRO A 239 18.64 -13.50 -16.42
CA PRO A 239 19.82 -13.18 -15.61
C PRO A 239 20.38 -11.75 -15.86
N GLU A 240 20.07 -11.14 -17.01
CA GLU A 240 20.51 -9.79 -17.36
C GLU A 240 19.79 -8.68 -16.55
N ASP A 241 18.63 -8.96 -15.95
CA ASP A 241 17.95 -8.05 -15.03
C ASP A 241 18.70 -7.88 -13.69
N PHE A 242 19.70 -8.73 -13.44
CA PHE A 242 20.51 -8.77 -12.21
C PHE A 242 21.91 -8.19 -12.40
N ALA A 243 22.14 -7.37 -13.44
CA ALA A 243 23.40 -6.66 -13.65
C ALA A 243 23.69 -5.68 -12.49
N VAL A 244 24.25 -6.25 -11.42
CA VAL A 244 25.09 -5.71 -10.35
C VAL A 244 24.94 -4.20 -10.13
N LEU A 245 24.08 -3.82 -9.18
CA LEU A 245 24.30 -2.58 -8.45
C LEU A 245 25.53 -2.79 -7.54
N PRO A 246 26.54 -1.93 -7.60
CA PRO A 246 27.71 -2.05 -6.73
C PRO A 246 27.27 -2.13 -5.27
N PHE A 247 27.72 -3.17 -4.56
CA PHE A 247 27.46 -3.43 -3.14
C PHE A 247 27.72 -2.23 -2.20
N ALA A 248 28.42 -1.20 -2.69
CA ALA A 248 28.81 -0.01 -1.95
C ALA A 248 27.96 1.25 -2.24
N GLN A 249 26.99 1.21 -3.17
CA GLN A 249 26.23 2.41 -3.62
C GLN A 249 24.70 2.28 -3.53
N ILE A 250 24.16 1.28 -2.83
CA ILE A 250 22.76 1.34 -2.38
C ILE A 250 22.75 2.30 -1.18
N ASP A 251 22.88 3.57 -1.54
CA ASP A 251 23.11 4.72 -0.68
C ASP A 251 22.11 4.77 0.49
N THR A 252 22.51 5.50 1.52
CA THR A 252 21.62 6.15 2.48
C THR A 252 20.34 6.66 1.81
N SER A 253 20.41 7.14 0.55
CA SER A 253 19.33 7.49 -0.38
C SER A 253 18.20 6.47 -0.56
N VAL A 254 18.44 5.16 -0.54
CA VAL A 254 17.38 4.12 -0.65
C VAL A 254 16.68 3.90 0.69
N PHE A 255 17.40 4.09 1.79
CA PHE A 255 16.82 4.04 3.13
C PHE A 255 16.11 5.35 3.50
N THR A 256 16.61 6.49 3.03
CA THR A 256 16.09 7.83 3.33
C THR A 256 15.19 8.41 2.25
N LEU A 257 15.13 7.78 1.06
CA LEU A 257 14.31 8.15 -0.12
C LEU A 257 14.11 9.66 -0.29
N GLY A 258 15.24 10.39 -0.27
CA GLY A 258 15.26 11.85 -0.49
C GLY A 258 15.07 12.71 0.77
N SER A 259 15.08 12.15 1.98
CA SER A 259 15.13 12.94 3.21
C SER A 259 16.57 13.35 3.55
N HIS A 260 16.72 14.58 4.07
CA HIS A 260 17.97 15.06 4.63
C HIS A 260 18.39 14.13 5.77
N VAL A 261 19.62 13.63 5.70
CA VAL A 261 20.21 12.79 6.74
C VAL A 261 20.49 13.68 7.95
N ASP A 262 19.78 13.47 9.04
CA ASP A 262 20.06 14.09 10.34
C ASP A 262 21.02 13.20 11.15
N ASP A 263 21.76 13.77 12.10
CA ASP A 263 22.75 13.05 12.91
C ASP A 263 22.13 11.89 13.71
N SER A 264 20.82 12.00 13.99
CA SER A 264 20.02 10.94 14.60
C SER A 264 19.88 9.67 13.74
N LEU A 265 20.21 9.70 12.44
CA LEU A 265 20.13 8.53 11.56
C LEU A 265 21.35 7.61 11.63
N TRP A 266 22.48 8.08 12.16
CA TRP A 266 23.71 7.28 12.25
C TRP A 266 23.53 6.02 13.10
N SER A 267 22.70 6.07 14.14
CA SER A 267 22.38 4.90 14.98
C SER A 267 21.62 3.80 14.23
N PHE A 268 21.00 4.12 13.09
CA PHE A 268 20.25 3.16 12.26
C PHE A 268 21.08 2.55 11.16
N ILE A 269 22.25 3.12 10.84
CA ILE A 269 23.05 2.64 9.73
C ILE A 269 23.44 1.19 9.95
N GLN A 270 23.99 0.84 11.11
CA GLN A 270 24.41 -0.56 11.36
C GLN A 270 23.23 -1.55 11.27
N PRO A 271 22.08 -1.34 11.94
CA PRO A 271 20.91 -2.22 11.79
C PRO A 271 20.37 -2.32 10.36
N LEU A 272 20.37 -1.21 9.60
CA LEU A 272 19.91 -1.19 8.22
C LEU A 272 20.90 -1.88 7.29
N THR A 273 22.20 -1.66 7.50
CA THR A 273 23.29 -2.34 6.81
C THR A 273 23.23 -3.84 7.08
N ASP A 274 23.02 -4.25 8.33
CA ASP A 274 22.87 -5.65 8.71
C ASP A 274 21.64 -6.28 8.03
N LEU A 275 20.47 -5.61 8.08
CA LEU A 275 19.25 -6.08 7.43
C LEU A 275 19.44 -6.20 5.91
N TYR A 276 20.10 -5.22 5.31
CA TYR A 276 20.45 -5.20 3.89
C TYR A 276 21.40 -6.32 3.52
N GLN A 277 22.49 -6.48 4.28
CA GLN A 277 23.47 -7.53 4.08
C GLN A 277 22.82 -8.90 4.22
N SER A 278 21.95 -9.12 5.19
CA SER A 278 21.12 -10.32 5.30
C SER A 278 20.40 -10.57 3.97
N VAL A 279 19.55 -9.64 3.52
CA VAL A 279 18.77 -9.77 2.27
C VAL A 279 19.65 -10.03 1.04
N MET A 280 20.80 -9.35 0.92
CA MET A 280 21.70 -9.50 -0.24
C MET A 280 22.56 -10.76 -0.20
N HIS A 281 23.10 -11.14 0.96
CA HIS A 281 23.82 -12.39 1.11
C HIS A 281 22.92 -13.57 0.75
N PHE A 282 21.63 -13.50 1.08
CA PHE A 282 20.67 -14.52 0.67
C PHE A 282 20.44 -14.55 -0.84
N GLY A 283 20.38 -13.38 -1.49
CA GLY A 283 20.32 -13.26 -2.95
C GLY A 283 21.40 -14.04 -3.71
N ILE A 284 22.63 -14.01 -3.19
CA ILE A 284 23.84 -14.50 -3.89
C ILE A 284 24.16 -15.96 -3.59
N ARG A 285 23.80 -16.47 -2.40
CA ARG A 285 24.11 -17.85 -1.99
C ARG A 285 23.28 -18.90 -2.73
N ALA A 286 22.00 -18.61 -2.97
CA ALA A 286 21.05 -19.57 -3.52
C ALA A 286 21.40 -20.16 -4.91
N PRO A 287 21.93 -19.39 -5.89
CA PRO A 287 22.35 -19.95 -7.17
C PRO A 287 23.62 -20.79 -7.03
N SER A 288 24.58 -20.35 -6.21
CA SER A 288 25.89 -20.99 -6.01
C SER A 288 25.77 -22.34 -5.30
N GLU A 289 24.96 -22.42 -4.24
CA GLU A 289 24.75 -23.66 -3.49
C GLU A 289 23.88 -24.64 -4.28
N LYS A 290 22.89 -24.18 -5.07
CA LYS A 290 22.14 -25.06 -5.99
C LYS A 290 23.01 -25.61 -7.11
N ALA A 291 23.92 -24.81 -7.67
CA ALA A 291 24.89 -25.29 -8.66
C ALA A 291 25.83 -26.35 -8.05
N ALA A 292 26.27 -26.17 -6.80
CA ALA A 292 27.10 -27.13 -6.09
C ALA A 292 26.32 -28.42 -5.71
N LEU A 293 25.08 -28.29 -5.22
CA LEU A 293 24.23 -29.42 -4.83
C LEU A 293 23.71 -30.24 -6.03
N GLN A 294 23.58 -29.64 -7.23
CA GLN A 294 23.31 -30.40 -8.46
C GLN A 294 24.53 -31.24 -8.91
N LEU A 295 25.75 -30.85 -8.51
CA LEU A 295 26.98 -31.61 -8.75
C LEU A 295 27.23 -32.70 -7.69
N GLU A 296 26.71 -32.55 -6.47
CA GLU A 296 26.93 -33.45 -5.33
C GLU A 296 25.74 -34.37 -4.99
N ASN A 297 24.93 -34.78 -5.98
CA ASN A 297 23.96 -35.87 -5.79
C ASN A 297 24.67 -37.24 -5.67
N HIS A 298 25.49 -37.43 -4.63
CA HIS A 298 25.92 -38.70 -4.06
C HIS A 298 25.86 -38.64 -2.53
N GLU A 299 24.79 -39.25 -2.00
CA GLU A 299 24.62 -39.84 -0.67
C GLU A 299 25.44 -39.28 0.50
N TYR A 300 24.92 -38.28 1.22
CA TYR A 300 25.12 -38.19 2.67
C TYR A 300 23.89 -37.56 3.36
N SER A 301 23.22 -38.36 4.19
CA SER A 301 22.20 -37.89 5.15
C SER A 301 22.88 -37.20 6.32
N ILE A 302 22.83 -35.86 6.36
CA ILE A 302 23.16 -35.08 7.56
C ILE A 302 21.84 -34.73 8.25
N THR A 303 21.67 -35.19 9.48
CA THR A 303 20.58 -34.78 10.36
C THR A 303 20.84 -33.35 10.88
N PRO A 304 19.96 -32.37 10.63
CA PRO A 304 20.16 -31.02 11.14
C PRO A 304 19.86 -30.99 12.64
N SER A 305 20.90 -30.72 13.44
CA SER A 305 20.77 -30.42 14.86
C SER A 305 20.08 -29.07 15.06
N ARG A 306 18.96 -29.08 15.78
CA ARG A 306 18.15 -27.91 16.13
C ARG A 306 18.99 -26.86 16.88
N PRO A 307 19.20 -25.65 16.35
CA PRO A 307 19.84 -24.59 17.12
C PRO A 307 18.87 -24.14 18.22
N HIS A 308 19.21 -24.41 19.48
CA HIS A 308 18.55 -23.79 20.63
C HIS A 308 18.97 -22.32 20.70
N ILE A 309 18.18 -21.43 20.10
CA ILE A 309 18.31 -20.00 20.32
C ILE A 309 17.50 -19.67 21.58
N PRO A 310 18.12 -19.13 22.65
CA PRO A 310 17.38 -18.71 23.82
C PRO A 310 16.47 -17.55 23.42
N ILE A 311 15.15 -17.70 23.63
CA ILE A 311 14.27 -16.54 23.73
C ILE A 311 14.67 -15.88 25.04
N GLU A 312 15.57 -14.89 24.97
CA GLU A 312 15.96 -14.10 26.13
C GLU A 312 14.73 -13.32 26.61
N HIS A 313 14.02 -13.90 27.57
CA HIS A 313 13.23 -13.16 28.54
C HIS A 313 14.21 -12.43 29.47
N SER A 314 14.85 -11.37 28.96
CA SER A 314 15.75 -10.54 29.75
C SER A 314 14.94 -9.71 30.75
N ASP A 315 15.24 -9.91 32.03
CA ASP A 315 14.66 -9.16 33.15
C ASP A 315 14.86 -7.66 32.94
N HIS A 316 13.74 -6.96 32.75
CA HIS A 316 13.62 -5.53 32.45
C HIS A 316 13.98 -4.62 33.64
N SER A 317 15.24 -4.63 34.08
CA SER A 317 15.69 -3.76 35.17
C SER A 317 16.97 -2.99 34.84
N GLN A 318 16.96 -2.25 33.72
CA GLN A 318 17.69 -0.98 33.52
C GLN A 318 17.35 -0.42 32.13
N ARG A 319 16.13 0.10 31.95
CA ARG A 319 15.75 0.85 30.74
C ARG A 319 16.46 2.19 30.74
N SER A 320 17.55 2.29 29.98
CA SER A 320 18.09 3.58 29.55
C SER A 320 17.02 4.31 28.73
N SER A 321 16.99 5.64 28.81
CA SER A 321 16.02 6.44 28.08
C SER A 321 16.22 6.29 26.57
N GLN A 322 15.13 5.93 25.88
CA GLN A 322 14.92 5.99 24.43
C GLN A 322 15.57 4.90 23.57
N ASP A 323 15.15 3.64 23.76
CA ASP A 323 15.18 2.69 22.64
C ASP A 323 14.22 3.21 21.57
N ASP A 324 14.75 3.56 20.39
CA ASP A 324 13.93 4.00 19.28
C ASP A 324 12.95 2.88 18.87
N PRO A 325 11.63 3.13 18.85
CA PRO A 325 10.64 2.08 18.62
C PRO A 325 10.75 1.42 17.24
N ARG A 326 11.44 2.05 16.28
CA ARG A 326 11.72 1.47 14.95
C ARG A 326 12.71 0.32 15.01
N MET A 327 13.64 0.33 15.97
CA MET A 327 14.67 -0.69 16.11
C MET A 327 14.07 -2.08 16.34
N SER A 328 13.04 -2.16 17.19
CA SER A 328 12.35 -3.43 17.45
C SER A 328 11.73 -4.01 16.16
N ALA A 329 11.16 -3.18 15.29
CA ALA A 329 10.60 -3.63 14.02
C ALA A 329 11.68 -4.10 13.04
N LEU A 330 12.82 -3.42 12.97
CA LEU A 330 13.96 -3.80 12.13
C LEU A 330 14.58 -5.11 12.59
N HIS A 331 14.83 -5.26 13.89
CA HIS A 331 15.33 -6.50 14.47
C HIS A 331 14.35 -7.67 14.23
N GLN A 332 13.06 -7.43 14.40
CA GLN A 332 12.05 -8.46 14.14
C GLN A 332 11.97 -8.85 12.66
N ALA A 333 12.08 -7.88 11.74
CA ALA A 333 12.10 -8.17 10.31
C ALA A 333 13.36 -8.97 9.90
N ARG A 334 14.53 -8.64 10.47
CA ARG A 334 15.76 -9.42 10.29
C ARG A 334 15.61 -10.84 10.81
N HIS A 335 15.13 -10.99 12.04
CA HIS A 335 14.89 -12.30 12.63
C HIS A 335 13.93 -13.16 11.80
N LEU A 336 12.88 -12.56 11.24
CA LEU A 336 11.96 -13.24 10.32
C LEU A 336 12.65 -13.74 9.04
N LEU A 337 13.59 -12.98 8.48
CA LEU A 337 14.40 -13.43 7.34
C LEU A 337 15.28 -14.62 7.74
N ASP A 338 15.98 -14.52 8.87
CA ASP A 338 16.86 -15.58 9.37
C ASP A 338 16.06 -16.87 9.62
N LEU A 339 14.87 -16.77 10.21
CA LEU A 339 13.95 -17.90 10.39
C LEU A 339 13.50 -18.49 9.05
N SER A 340 13.16 -17.67 8.06
CA SER A 340 12.67 -18.16 6.78
C SER A 340 13.69 -19.04 6.04
N ASN A 341 14.98 -18.86 6.32
CA ASN A 341 16.06 -19.67 5.75
C ASN A 341 16.22 -21.04 6.40
N SER A 342 15.76 -21.20 7.65
CA SER A 342 15.98 -22.43 8.40
C SER A 342 15.13 -23.62 7.90
N GLY A 343 14.31 -23.42 6.86
CA GLY A 343 13.58 -24.48 6.17
C GLY A 343 12.45 -25.11 6.99
N PHE A 344 12.07 -24.52 8.13
CA PHE A 344 10.99 -25.03 8.97
C PHE A 344 9.62 -24.68 8.37
N GLU A 345 9.16 -25.54 7.46
CA GLU A 345 7.81 -25.45 6.91
C GLU A 345 6.76 -25.59 8.01
N GLY A 346 5.82 -24.64 8.05
CA GLY A 346 4.65 -24.71 8.94
C GLY A 346 4.93 -24.40 10.42
N ASP A 347 6.10 -23.84 10.76
CA ASP A 347 6.43 -23.52 12.15
C ASP A 347 5.42 -22.50 12.74
N PRO A 348 4.68 -22.86 13.81
CA PRO A 348 3.85 -21.91 14.55
C PRO A 348 4.63 -20.69 15.03
N TYR A 349 5.94 -20.83 15.21
CA TYR A 349 6.83 -19.72 15.57
C TYR A 349 6.91 -18.65 14.49
N LEU A 350 6.90 -19.01 13.20
CA LEU A 350 6.89 -18.03 12.11
C LEU A 350 5.61 -17.18 12.15
N ILE A 351 4.47 -17.81 12.43
CA ILE A 351 3.18 -17.10 12.58
C ILE A 351 3.24 -16.11 13.74
N TYR A 352 3.79 -16.54 14.88
CA TYR A 352 3.98 -15.67 16.05
C TYR A 352 4.94 -14.51 15.73
N ALA A 353 6.07 -14.78 15.08
CA ALA A 353 7.06 -13.79 14.72
C ALA A 353 6.51 -12.74 13.73
N VAL A 354 5.68 -13.14 12.77
CA VAL A 354 4.99 -12.24 11.85
C VAL A 354 3.94 -11.40 12.58
N ALA A 355 3.17 -12.00 13.48
CA ALA A 355 2.21 -11.28 14.32
C ALA A 355 2.92 -10.26 15.23
N HIS A 356 4.10 -10.61 15.75
CA HIS A 356 4.94 -9.72 16.55
C HIS A 356 5.44 -8.53 15.72
N LEU A 357 5.92 -8.75 14.48
CA LEU A 357 6.32 -7.66 13.58
C LEU A 357 5.16 -6.69 13.33
N LYS A 358 3.97 -7.21 13.02
CA LYS A 358 2.75 -6.40 12.85
C LYS A 358 2.41 -5.61 14.12
N HIS A 359 2.53 -6.23 15.29
CA HIS A 359 2.28 -5.58 16.58
C HIS A 359 3.24 -4.42 16.83
N VAL A 360 4.55 -4.63 16.68
CA VAL A 360 5.56 -3.59 16.88
C VAL A 360 5.36 -2.43 15.89
N LEU A 361 5.12 -2.73 14.60
CA LEU A 361 4.85 -1.70 13.61
C LEU A 361 3.59 -0.88 13.93
N ARG A 362 2.53 -1.49 14.48
CA ARG A 362 1.32 -0.77 14.92
C ARG A 362 1.55 0.13 16.12
N GLN A 363 2.49 -0.21 16.99
CA GLN A 363 2.86 0.63 18.12
C GLN A 363 3.66 1.86 17.68
N THR A 364 4.31 1.80 16.52
CA THR A 364 4.98 2.95 15.92
C THR A 364 3.98 3.80 15.12
N ASP A 365 4.07 5.12 15.25
CA ASP A 365 3.46 6.04 14.28
C ASP A 365 4.17 5.86 12.93
N LEU A 366 3.54 5.09 12.03
CA LEU A 366 4.05 4.75 10.69
C LEU A 366 4.35 6.00 9.85
N ASP A 367 3.72 7.13 10.13
CA ASP A 367 3.86 8.33 9.33
C ASP A 367 4.87 9.30 9.95
N GLY A 368 4.83 9.42 11.28
CA GLY A 368 5.72 10.27 12.05
C GLY A 368 7.13 9.70 12.18
N PHE A 369 7.28 8.49 12.73
CA PHE A 369 8.58 7.91 13.05
C PHE A 369 9.34 7.43 11.82
N TRP A 370 8.63 6.87 10.84
CA TRP A 370 9.25 6.29 9.65
C TRP A 370 9.39 7.27 8.49
N GLY A 371 8.87 8.50 8.63
CA GLY A 371 9.01 9.55 7.62
C GLY A 371 10.44 9.77 7.11
N PRO A 372 11.48 9.72 7.97
CA PRO A 372 12.88 9.80 7.55
C PRO A 372 13.48 8.50 6.98
N LEU A 373 12.87 7.34 7.27
CA LEU A 373 13.37 6.02 6.86
C LEU A 373 12.29 5.19 6.15
N PRO A 374 11.67 5.72 5.10
CA PRO A 374 10.47 5.08 4.57
C PRO A 374 10.81 3.85 3.71
N GLY A 375 12.05 3.74 3.20
CA GLY A 375 12.54 2.52 2.57
C GLY A 375 12.65 1.37 3.57
N ALA A 376 13.16 1.63 4.77
CA ALA A 376 13.22 0.65 5.85
C ALA A 376 11.83 0.15 6.27
N LEU A 377 10.83 1.05 6.30
CA LEU A 377 9.44 0.67 6.54
C LEU A 377 8.92 -0.26 5.42
N ILE A 378 9.16 0.07 4.15
CA ILE A 378 8.77 -0.78 3.02
C ILE A 378 9.37 -2.18 3.17
N TRP A 379 10.63 -2.30 3.59
CA TRP A 379 11.28 -3.59 3.83
C TRP A 379 10.55 -4.41 4.89
N CYS A 380 10.33 -3.86 6.09
CA CYS A 380 9.59 -4.54 7.16
C CYS A 380 8.21 -4.99 6.67
N LEU A 381 7.49 -4.11 5.96
CA LEU A 381 6.15 -4.42 5.47
C LEU A 381 6.15 -5.53 4.41
N VAL A 382 7.08 -5.51 3.46
CA VAL A 382 7.20 -6.52 2.40
C VAL A 382 7.60 -7.87 2.98
N ILE A 383 8.56 -7.92 3.90
CA ILE A 383 8.94 -9.15 4.64
C ILE A 383 7.70 -9.72 5.36
N GLY A 384 6.98 -8.87 6.09
CA GLY A 384 5.73 -9.25 6.76
C GLY A 384 4.69 -9.79 5.79
N ALA A 385 4.45 -9.12 4.66
CA ALA A 385 3.50 -9.57 3.63
C ALA A 385 3.91 -10.91 2.98
N ARG A 386 5.21 -11.10 2.74
CA ARG A 386 5.78 -12.29 2.08
C ARG A 386 5.90 -13.49 3.01
N LEU A 387 5.92 -13.31 4.32
CA LEU A 387 5.93 -14.40 5.30
C LEU A 387 4.56 -14.67 5.94
N SER A 388 3.61 -13.72 5.87
CA SER A 388 2.24 -13.92 6.38
C SER A 388 1.45 -14.94 5.57
N GLN A 389 0.81 -15.90 6.23
CA GLN A 389 -0.21 -16.73 5.59
C GLN A 389 -1.35 -15.88 4.99
N PRO A 390 -2.03 -16.35 3.92
CA PRO A 390 -3.22 -15.67 3.41
C PRO A 390 -4.23 -15.41 4.54
N GLY A 391 -4.64 -14.16 4.72
CA GLY A 391 -5.48 -13.77 5.86
C GLY A 391 -5.30 -12.32 6.27
N SER A 392 -5.86 -11.95 7.42
CA SER A 392 -5.95 -10.57 7.92
C SER A 392 -4.59 -9.87 8.05
N SER A 393 -3.56 -10.56 8.56
CA SER A 393 -2.21 -10.00 8.69
C SER A 393 -1.61 -9.66 7.32
N ARG A 394 -1.75 -10.55 6.33
CA ARG A 394 -1.25 -10.29 4.98
C ARG A 394 -1.99 -9.10 4.32
N LYS A 395 -3.31 -9.02 4.49
CA LYS A 395 -4.13 -7.88 4.04
C LYS A 395 -3.66 -6.57 4.67
N TRP A 396 -3.38 -6.59 5.97
CA TRP A 396 -2.85 -5.44 6.70
C TRP A 396 -1.50 -4.99 6.15
N PHE A 397 -0.53 -5.90 5.98
CA PHE A 397 0.77 -5.55 5.41
C PHE A 397 0.63 -4.99 3.98
N MET A 398 -0.13 -5.66 3.11
CA MET A 398 -0.35 -5.18 1.73
C MET A 398 -0.97 -3.78 1.70
N MET A 399 -1.95 -3.52 2.55
CA MET A 399 -2.57 -2.21 2.66
C MET A 399 -1.56 -1.13 3.10
N GLN A 400 -0.69 -1.45 4.07
CA GLN A 400 0.38 -0.53 4.50
C GLN A 400 1.43 -0.30 3.39
N ILE A 401 1.80 -1.34 2.63
CA ILE A 401 2.74 -1.24 1.51
C ILE A 401 2.19 -0.31 0.44
N GLN A 402 0.92 -0.51 0.05
CA GLN A 402 0.26 0.33 -0.95
C GLN A 402 0.22 1.79 -0.47
N ARG A 403 -0.23 2.03 0.76
CA ARG A 403 -0.29 3.38 1.32
C ARG A 403 1.08 4.06 1.35
N THR A 404 2.08 3.38 1.89
CA THR A 404 3.42 3.94 2.08
C THR A 404 4.08 4.21 0.73
N SER A 405 4.10 3.20 -0.16
CA SER A 405 4.67 3.30 -1.49
C SER A 405 3.99 4.37 -2.35
N CYS A 406 2.65 4.41 -2.38
CA CYS A 406 1.92 5.42 -3.16
C CYS A 406 2.10 6.84 -2.60
N ALA A 407 2.24 6.99 -1.27
CA ALA A 407 2.52 8.28 -0.66
C ALA A 407 3.93 8.80 -1.01
N MET A 408 4.89 7.90 -1.20
CA MET A 408 6.28 8.26 -1.50
C MET A 408 6.57 8.40 -2.99
N ALA A 409 5.86 7.66 -3.84
CA ALA A 409 6.00 7.74 -5.28
C ALA A 409 5.68 9.14 -5.82
N GLN A 410 5.00 9.98 -5.02
CA GLN A 410 4.79 11.40 -5.28
C GLN A 410 6.11 12.17 -5.45
N ASP A 411 7.10 11.87 -4.61
CA ASP A 411 8.40 12.56 -4.58
C ASP A 411 9.44 11.85 -5.47
N GLY A 412 9.19 10.59 -5.84
CA GLY A 412 10.06 9.83 -6.76
C GLY A 412 9.65 8.37 -6.89
N CYS A 413 8.77 8.06 -7.85
CA CYS A 413 8.29 6.70 -8.10
C CYS A 413 9.42 5.70 -8.39
N GLU A 414 10.41 6.09 -9.18
CA GLU A 414 11.56 5.24 -9.53
C GLU A 414 12.29 4.70 -8.30
N LYS A 415 12.49 5.55 -7.27
CA LYS A 415 13.19 5.15 -6.05
C LYS A 415 12.38 4.16 -5.22
N VAL A 416 11.04 4.31 -5.21
CA VAL A 416 10.13 3.36 -4.56
C VAL A 416 10.13 2.02 -5.30
N ILE A 417 10.07 2.05 -6.63
CA ILE A 417 10.16 0.84 -7.46
C ILE A 417 11.50 0.13 -7.22
N LEU A 418 12.60 0.88 -7.20
CA LEU A 418 13.92 0.33 -6.93
C LEU A 418 13.95 -0.34 -5.55
N CYS A 419 13.47 0.34 -4.51
CA CYS A 419 13.38 -0.23 -3.17
C CYS A 419 12.56 -1.53 -3.14
N LEU A 420 11.38 -1.55 -3.77
CA LEU A 420 10.54 -2.74 -3.84
C LEU A 420 11.24 -3.89 -4.58
N ARG A 421 11.89 -3.60 -5.71
CA ARG A 421 12.65 -4.59 -6.49
C ARG A 421 13.82 -5.15 -5.71
N THR A 422 14.61 -4.32 -5.02
CA THR A 422 15.74 -4.78 -4.20
C THR A 422 15.28 -5.73 -3.11
N VAL A 423 14.20 -5.40 -2.39
CA VAL A 423 13.65 -6.31 -1.37
C VAL A 423 13.17 -7.61 -2.00
N LEU A 424 12.39 -7.52 -3.08
CA LEU A 424 11.86 -8.71 -3.74
C LEU A 424 12.97 -9.62 -4.26
N VAL A 425 14.01 -9.08 -4.90
CA VAL A 425 15.16 -9.85 -5.39
C VAL A 425 15.85 -10.59 -4.25
N GLY A 426 16.10 -9.92 -3.12
CA GLY A 426 16.73 -10.59 -1.99
C GLY A 426 15.82 -11.63 -1.31
N LEU A 427 14.51 -11.40 -1.25
CA LEU A 427 13.54 -12.39 -0.77
C LEU A 427 13.39 -13.60 -1.71
N ASP A 428 13.42 -13.35 -3.02
CA ASP A 428 13.31 -14.40 -4.04
C ASP A 428 14.59 -15.25 -4.08
N GLY A 429 15.75 -14.61 -3.95
CA GLY A 429 17.02 -15.29 -3.82
C GLY A 429 17.18 -16.02 -2.48
N ALA A 430 16.57 -15.54 -1.40
CA ALA A 430 16.52 -16.28 -0.12
C ALA A 430 15.77 -17.62 -0.18
N GLN A 431 15.18 -18.00 -1.32
CA GLN A 431 14.36 -19.21 -1.46
C GLN A 431 13.41 -19.36 -0.29
N ILE A 432 12.65 -18.30 0.00
CA ILE A 432 11.59 -18.36 1.01
C ILE A 432 10.53 -19.33 0.47
N CYS A 433 10.74 -20.61 0.75
CA CYS A 433 9.85 -21.71 0.45
C CYS A 433 8.59 -21.47 1.27
N ARG A 434 7.57 -20.91 0.64
CA ARG A 434 6.22 -21.16 1.15
C ARG A 434 5.87 -22.58 0.76
N PRO A 435 5.28 -23.37 1.69
CA PRO A 435 4.72 -24.65 1.31
C PRO A 435 3.71 -24.41 0.18
N GLU A 436 3.69 -25.31 -0.81
CA GLU A 436 2.51 -25.51 -1.63
C GLU A 436 1.35 -25.71 -0.66
N VAL A 437 0.54 -24.67 -0.44
CA VAL A 437 -0.83 -24.91 -0.01
C VAL A 437 -1.45 -25.57 -1.21
N ARG A 438 -1.34 -26.90 -1.29
CA ARG A 438 -2.24 -27.68 -2.13
C ARG A 438 -3.62 -27.24 -1.68
N LEU A 439 -4.24 -26.40 -2.49
CA LEU A 439 -5.65 -26.05 -2.38
C LEU A 439 -6.39 -27.37 -2.65
N THR A 440 -6.43 -28.24 -1.65
CA THR A 440 -7.44 -29.28 -1.57
C THR A 440 -8.74 -28.50 -1.50
N SER A 441 -9.42 -28.48 -2.64
CA SER A 441 -10.73 -27.89 -2.84
C SER A 441 -11.65 -28.34 -1.71
N TYR A 442 -11.86 -27.48 -0.72
CA TYR A 442 -13.06 -27.55 0.10
C TYR A 442 -14.18 -26.99 -0.78
N VAL A 443 -14.81 -27.91 -1.52
CA VAL A 443 -16.15 -27.73 -2.09
C VAL A 443 -17.18 -27.95 -1.00
#